data_AF-A0A7K5IZP3-F1
#
_entry.id   AF-A0A7K5IZP3-F1
#
_cell.length_a   1.000
_cell.length_b   1.000
_cell.length_c   1.000
_cell.angle_alpha   90.00
_cell.angle_beta   90.00
_cell.angle_gamma   90.00
#
_symmetry.space_group_name_H-M   'P 1'
#
loop_
_entity.id
_entity.type
_entity.pdbx_description
1 polymer ?
#
loop_
_entity_poly.entity_id
_entity_poly.type
_entity_poly.pdbx_seq_one_letter_code
_entity_poly.pdbx_strand_id
1 'polypeptide(L)'
;MAGFGVANERLRALEELEREIGASLQSAGSVILELSKEKPQERHLDRQAAQFGAAVAKVEAELSAQIRYLTQVATGQPHEGSSYAARKSCQLALNRLDYARRRLAELARACELMLE
;
A
#
# COMPACT_ATOMS: atom_id res chain seq x y z
N MET A 1 -0.01 -14.68 4.04
CA MET A 1 -1.33 -14.13 4.43
C MET A 1 -1.27 -12.75 5.10
N ALA A 2 -0.10 -12.20 5.44
CA ALA A 2 -0.01 -10.88 6.11
C ALA A 2 -0.26 -9.64 5.22
N GLY A 3 -0.12 -9.76 3.88
CA GLY A 3 -0.27 -8.61 2.98
C GLY A 3 -1.70 -8.10 2.76
N PHE A 4 -2.71 -8.95 2.95
CA PHE A 4 -4.12 -8.56 2.74
C PHE A 4 -4.67 -7.68 3.86
N GLY A 5 -4.19 -7.85 5.10
CA GLY A 5 -4.63 -7.02 6.25
C GLY A 5 -4.22 -5.55 6.10
N VAL A 6 -2.95 -5.31 5.76
CA VAL A 6 -2.40 -3.95 5.59
C VAL A 6 -3.04 -3.20 4.42
N ALA A 7 -3.35 -3.90 3.33
CA ALA A 7 -4.06 -3.31 2.20
C ALA A 7 -5.50 -2.91 2.58
N ASN A 8 -6.18 -3.75 3.37
CA ASN A 8 -7.55 -3.49 3.82
C ASN A 8 -7.63 -2.33 4.84
N GLU A 9 -6.62 -2.20 5.70
CA GLU A 9 -6.47 -1.04 6.61
C GLU A 9 -6.25 0.26 5.85
N ARG A 10 -5.43 0.25 4.78
CA ARG A 10 -5.22 1.43 3.93
C ARG A 10 -6.48 1.81 3.15
N LEU A 11 -7.25 0.82 2.67
CA LEU A 11 -8.54 1.08 2.04
C LEU A 11 -9.54 1.71 3.01
N ARG A 12 -9.63 1.20 4.24
CA ARG A 12 -10.45 1.83 5.29
C ARG A 12 -10.05 3.26 5.59
N ALA A 13 -8.74 3.54 5.67
CA ALA A 13 -8.26 4.91 5.88
C ALA A 13 -8.67 5.85 4.72
N LEU A 14 -8.66 5.36 3.48
CA LEU A 14 -9.13 6.12 2.32
C LEU A 14 -10.65 6.36 2.35
N GLU A 15 -11.44 5.37 2.77
CA GLU A 15 -12.90 5.51 2.95
C GLU A 15 -13.23 6.54 4.06
N GLU A 16 -12.46 6.55 5.14
CA GLU A 16 -12.58 7.56 6.20
C GLU A 16 -12.22 8.95 5.68
N LEU A 17 -11.14 9.06 4.89
CA LEU A 17 -10.74 10.31 4.24
C LEU A 17 -11.84 10.85 3.32
N GLU A 18 -12.45 9.99 2.51
CA GLU A 18 -13.55 10.36 1.61
C GLU A 18 -14.75 10.90 2.40
N ARG A 19 -15.07 10.28 3.54
CA ARG A 19 -16.12 10.77 4.44
C ARG A 19 -15.79 12.14 5.03
N GLU A 20 -14.54 12.38 5.41
CA GLU A 20 -14.09 13.68 5.93
C GLU A 20 -14.12 14.78 4.87
N ILE A 21 -13.79 14.46 3.61
CA ILE A 21 -13.94 15.38 2.48
C ILE A 21 -15.42 15.75 2.31
N GLY A 22 -16.32 14.77 2.35
CA GLY A 22 -17.77 15.02 2.29
C GLY A 22 -18.27 15.94 3.40
N ALA A 23 -17.83 15.71 4.65
CA ALA A 23 -18.15 16.58 5.78
C ALA A 23 -17.60 18.02 5.60
N SER A 24 -16.40 18.15 5.04
CA SER A 24 -15.78 19.44 4.76
C SER A 24 -16.56 20.24 3.72
N LEU A 25 -17.06 19.58 2.66
CA LEU A 25 -17.92 20.20 1.65
C LEU A 25 -19.27 20.64 2.23
N GLN A 26 -19.87 19.83 3.10
CA GLN A 26 -21.11 20.20 3.79
C GLN A 26 -20.91 21.41 4.71
N SER A 27 -19.79 21.46 5.43
CA SER A 27 -19.42 22.62 6.25
C SER A 27 -19.27 23.88 5.39
N ALA A 28 -18.56 23.79 4.26
CA ALA A 28 -18.42 24.90 3.32
C ALA A 28 -19.78 25.43 2.82
N GLY A 29 -20.73 24.55 2.51
CA GLY A 29 -22.10 24.94 2.16
C GLY A 29 -22.82 25.69 3.29
N SER A 30 -22.61 25.27 4.54
CA SER A 30 -23.17 25.92 5.72
C SER A 30 -22.57 27.32 5.95
N VAL A 31 -21.27 27.48 5.69
CA VAL A 31 -20.57 28.78 5.75
C VAL A 31 -21.12 29.75 4.70
N ILE A 32 -21.35 29.29 3.46
CA ILE A 32 -21.94 30.13 2.40
C ILE A 32 -23.34 30.62 2.80
N LEU A 33 -24.15 29.75 3.40
CA LEU A 33 -25.47 30.13 3.91
C LEU A 33 -25.38 31.14 5.05
N GLU A 34 -24.43 30.99 5.97
CA GLU A 34 -24.21 31.96 7.06
C GLU A 34 -23.79 33.34 6.52
N LEU A 35 -22.92 33.36 5.50
CA LEU A 35 -22.49 34.58 4.83
C LEU A 35 -23.61 35.29 4.07
N SER A 36 -24.65 34.58 3.65
CA SER A 36 -25.82 35.17 2.98
C SER A 36 -26.79 35.89 3.93
N LYS A 37 -26.58 35.82 5.24
CA LYS A 37 -27.43 36.51 6.23
C LYS A 37 -27.07 37.99 6.31
N GLU A 38 -28.06 38.83 6.63
CA GLU A 38 -27.83 40.29 6.84
C GLU A 38 -26.82 40.58 7.96
N LYS A 39 -26.71 39.68 8.95
CA LYS A 39 -25.77 39.82 10.06
C LYS A 39 -25.08 38.49 10.37
N PRO A 40 -24.00 38.14 9.66
CA PRO A 40 -23.29 36.88 9.84
C PRO A 40 -22.62 36.78 11.23
N GLN A 41 -22.50 35.57 11.77
CA GLN A 41 -21.74 35.33 12.99
C GLN A 41 -20.24 35.16 12.70
N GLU A 42 -19.47 36.26 12.75
CA GLU A 42 -18.03 36.27 12.47
C GLU A 42 -17.22 35.22 13.26
N ARG A 43 -17.44 35.10 14.57
CA ARG A 43 -16.76 34.08 15.39
C ARG A 43 -17.05 32.65 14.94
N HIS A 44 -18.25 32.40 14.41
CA HIS A 44 -18.61 31.08 13.88
C HIS A 44 -17.87 30.84 12.56
N LEU A 45 -17.83 31.84 11.69
CA LEU A 45 -17.12 31.79 10.41
C LEU A 45 -15.62 31.55 10.60
N ASP A 46 -14.97 32.27 11.52
CA ASP A 46 -13.54 32.09 11.81
C ASP A 46 -13.22 30.67 12.28
N ARG A 47 -14.07 30.11 13.16
CA ARG A 47 -13.92 28.74 13.63
C ARG A 47 -14.08 27.73 12.50
N GLN A 48 -15.07 27.93 11.62
CA GLN A 48 -15.29 27.05 10.47
C GLN A 48 -14.14 27.14 9.46
N ALA A 49 -13.61 28.34 9.21
CA ALA A 49 -12.45 28.53 8.34
C ALA A 49 -11.20 27.83 8.90
N ALA A 50 -10.93 27.94 10.20
CA ALA A 50 -9.83 27.23 10.84
C ALA A 50 -10.01 25.70 10.77
N GLN A 51 -11.22 25.20 11.02
CA GLN A 51 -11.53 23.77 10.90
C GLN A 51 -11.39 23.26 9.47
N PHE A 52 -11.84 24.03 8.48
CA PHE A 52 -11.69 23.70 7.07
C PHE A 52 -10.22 23.65 6.66
N GLY A 53 -9.41 24.64 7.06
CA GLY A 53 -7.97 24.64 6.81
C GLY A 53 -7.26 23.43 7.41
N ALA A 54 -7.63 23.04 8.64
CA ALA A 54 -7.10 21.84 9.27
C ALA A 54 -7.51 20.54 8.54
N ALA A 55 -8.77 20.46 8.09
CA ALA A 55 -9.27 19.31 7.33
C ALA A 55 -8.54 19.17 5.98
N VAL A 56 -8.35 20.27 5.24
CA VAL A 56 -7.61 20.26 3.96
C VAL A 56 -6.16 19.84 4.18
N ALA A 57 -5.49 20.37 5.20
CA ALA A 57 -4.11 20.00 5.52
C ALA A 57 -3.98 18.50 5.88
N LYS A 58 -4.95 17.96 6.62
CA LYS A 58 -5.01 16.52 6.92
C LYS A 58 -5.19 15.68 5.65
N VAL A 59 -6.15 16.05 4.81
CA VAL A 59 -6.43 15.37 3.54
C VAL A 59 -5.18 15.36 2.65
N GLU A 60 -4.51 16.50 2.50
CA GLU A 60 -3.28 16.61 1.71
C GLU A 60 -2.17 15.71 2.26
N ALA A 61 -1.96 15.71 3.59
CA ALA A 61 -0.92 14.91 4.23
C ALA A 61 -1.15 13.41 4.07
N GLU A 62 -2.39 12.94 4.29
CA GLU A 62 -2.75 11.53 4.18
C GLU A 62 -2.74 11.03 2.73
N LEU A 63 -3.29 11.81 1.79
CA LEU A 63 -3.24 11.46 0.37
C LEU A 63 -1.79 11.40 -0.14
N SER A 64 -0.95 12.34 0.28
CA SER A 64 0.49 12.34 -0.05
C SER A 64 1.22 11.13 0.54
N ALA A 65 0.84 10.67 1.73
CA ALA A 65 1.38 9.45 2.31
C ALA A 65 0.98 8.20 1.51
N GLN A 66 -0.27 8.12 1.05
CA GLN A 66 -0.74 7.02 0.21
C GLN A 66 -0.08 7.04 -1.17
N ILE A 67 0.07 8.21 -1.80
CA ILE A 67 0.79 8.36 -3.08
C ILE A 67 2.25 7.91 -2.92
N ARG A 68 2.96 8.35 -1.88
CA ARG A 68 4.34 7.91 -1.61
C ARG A 68 4.43 6.40 -1.44
N TYR A 69 3.51 5.80 -0.70
CA TYR A 69 3.44 4.35 -0.54
C TYR A 69 3.19 3.65 -1.89
N LEU A 70 2.20 4.10 -2.66
CA LEU A 70 1.91 3.55 -3.99
C LEU A 70 3.12 3.65 -4.91
N THR A 71 3.80 4.80 -4.93
CA THR A 71 5.06 4.97 -5.67
C THR A 71 6.11 3.96 -5.20
N GLN A 72 6.29 3.75 -3.89
CA GLN A 72 7.22 2.76 -3.37
C GLN A 72 6.86 1.33 -3.79
N VAL A 73 5.58 0.93 -3.70
CA VAL A 73 5.18 -0.44 -4.05
C VAL A 73 5.04 -0.68 -5.56
N ALA A 74 4.70 0.35 -6.35
CA ALA A 74 4.47 0.27 -7.80
C ALA A 74 5.77 0.43 -8.62
N THR A 75 6.78 1.14 -8.11
CA THR A 75 8.10 1.26 -8.76
C THR A 75 8.99 0.04 -8.57
N GLY A 76 8.47 -1.05 -7.99
CA GLY A 76 9.23 -2.29 -7.81
C GLY A 76 10.35 -2.17 -6.78
N GLN A 77 10.32 -1.19 -5.88
CA GLN A 77 11.10 -1.31 -4.65
C GLN A 77 10.64 -2.60 -3.98
N PRO A 78 11.56 -3.51 -3.68
CA PRO A 78 11.21 -4.83 -3.22
C PRO A 78 10.37 -4.66 -1.97
N HIS A 79 9.10 -5.03 -2.08
CA HIS A 79 8.35 -5.51 -0.95
C HIS A 79 9.10 -6.77 -0.54
N GLU A 80 10.07 -6.59 0.36
CA GLU A 80 10.83 -7.63 1.05
C GLU A 80 9.93 -8.45 1.99
N GLY A 81 8.70 -8.73 1.57
CA GLY A 81 7.69 -9.50 2.28
C GLY A 81 7.42 -10.81 1.56
N SER A 82 8.32 -11.78 1.74
CA SER A 82 8.11 -13.24 1.64
C SER A 82 8.04 -13.96 0.28
N SER A 83 7.43 -13.43 -0.79
CA SER A 83 7.22 -14.27 -1.98
C SER A 83 8.43 -14.42 -2.91
N TYR A 84 9.17 -13.33 -3.18
CA TYR A 84 10.33 -13.41 -4.09
C TYR A 84 11.45 -14.27 -3.51
N ALA A 85 11.83 -14.02 -2.25
CA ALA A 85 12.86 -14.79 -1.56
C ALA A 85 12.51 -16.28 -1.47
N ALA A 86 11.25 -16.63 -1.14
CA ALA A 86 10.80 -18.03 -1.10
C ALA A 86 10.79 -18.67 -2.49
N ARG A 87 10.31 -17.96 -3.53
CA ARG A 87 10.29 -18.44 -4.92
C ARG A 87 11.71 -18.63 -5.46
N LYS A 88 12.62 -17.70 -5.19
CA LYS A 88 14.03 -17.80 -5.59
C LYS A 88 14.73 -18.95 -4.86
N SER A 89 14.46 -19.11 -3.56
CA SER A 89 14.99 -20.23 -2.77
C SER A 89 14.50 -21.58 -3.30
N CYS A 90 13.21 -21.69 -3.63
CA CYS A 90 12.64 -22.87 -4.28
C CYS A 90 13.28 -23.13 -5.65
N GLN A 91 13.43 -22.11 -6.49
CA GLN A 91 14.07 -22.25 -7.80
C GLN A 91 15.54 -22.69 -7.69
N LEU A 92 16.29 -22.17 -6.72
CA LEU A 92 17.66 -22.61 -6.45
C LEU A 92 17.70 -24.06 -5.94
N ALA A 93 16.75 -24.47 -5.10
CA ALA A 93 16.63 -25.84 -4.63
C ALA A 93 16.34 -26.82 -5.79
N LEU A 94 15.46 -26.46 -6.72
CA LEU A 94 15.17 -27.24 -7.92
C LEU A 94 16.42 -27.39 -8.80
N ASN A 95 17.15 -26.29 -9.06
CA ASN A 95 18.38 -26.34 -9.84
C ASN A 95 19.45 -27.25 -9.20
N ARG A 96 19.57 -27.22 -7.86
CA ARG A 96 20.48 -28.11 -7.11
C ARG A 96 20.07 -29.58 -7.24
N LEU A 97 18.78 -29.86 -7.18
CA LEU A 97 18.24 -31.21 -7.32
C LEU A 97 18.45 -31.76 -8.74
N ASP A 98 18.23 -30.95 -9.77
CA ASP A 98 18.51 -31.35 -11.16
C ASP A 98 20.00 -31.60 -11.38
N TYR A 99 20.87 -30.78 -10.80
CA TYR A 99 22.31 -31.02 -10.84
C TYR A 99 22.68 -32.33 -10.15
N ALA A 100 22.17 -32.59 -8.94
CA ALA A 100 22.43 -33.83 -8.22
C ALA A 100 21.95 -35.07 -9.00
N ARG A 101 20.77 -35.00 -9.63
CA ARG A 101 20.26 -36.06 -10.50
C ARG A 101 21.18 -36.35 -11.67
N ARG A 102 21.70 -35.31 -12.34
CA ARG A 102 22.65 -35.48 -13.46
C ARG A 102 23.94 -36.16 -12.99
N ARG A 103 24.50 -35.74 -11.86
CA ARG A 103 25.74 -36.32 -11.31
C ARG A 103 25.55 -37.77 -10.89
N LEU A 104 24.40 -38.12 -10.31
CA LEU A 104 24.07 -39.50 -9.98
C LEU A 104 23.93 -40.37 -11.24
N ALA A 105 23.30 -39.86 -12.29
CA ALA A 105 23.17 -40.58 -13.56
C ALA A 105 24.52 -40.75 -14.29
N GLU A 106 25.42 -39.77 -14.19
CA GLU A 106 26.81 -39.91 -14.65
C GLU A 106 27.54 -41.02 -13.87
N LEU A 107 27.43 -41.02 -12.54
CA LEU A 107 28.07 -42.01 -11.69
C LEU A 107 27.53 -43.42 -11.94
N ALA A 108 26.21 -43.58 -12.05
CA ALA A 108 25.58 -44.87 -12.32
C ALA A 108 26.11 -45.50 -13.62
N ARG A 109 26.16 -44.71 -14.70
CA ARG A 109 26.73 -45.14 -15.98
C ARG A 109 28.21 -45.51 -15.87
N ALA A 110 28.99 -44.74 -15.12
CA ALA A 110 30.40 -45.06 -14.89
C ALA A 110 30.57 -46.38 -14.12
N CYS A 111 29.72 -46.66 -13.12
CA CYS A 111 29.74 -47.92 -12.40
C CYS A 111 29.34 -49.10 -13.28
N GLU A 112 28.31 -48.96 -14.14
CA GLU A 112 27.93 -49.98 -15.11
C GLU A 112 29.09 -50.33 -16.05
N LEU A 113 29.77 -49.32 -16.61
CA LEU A 113 30.94 -49.51 -17.47
C LEU A 113 32.16 -50.14 -16.78
N MET A 114 32.25 -50.09 -15.45
CA MET A 114 33.34 -50.77 -14.72
C MET A 114 32.99 -52.22 -14.34
N LEU A 115 31.72 -52.61 -14.45
CA LEU A 115 31.24 -53.96 -14.15
C LEU A 115 31.15 -54.84 -15.40
N GLU A 116 31.18 -54.23 -16.60
CA GLU A 116 31.37 -54.89 -17.91
C GLU A 116 32.86 -55.03 -18.26
#